data_AF-A0A350P0V5-F1
#
_entry.id   AF-A0A350P0V5-F1
#
_cell.length_a   1.000
_cell.length_b   1.000
_cell.length_c   1.000
_cell.angle_alpha   90.00
_cell.angle_beta   90.00
_cell.angle_gamma   90.00
#
_symmetry.space_group_name_H-M   'P 1'
#
loop_
_entity.id
_entity.type
_entity.pdbx_description
1 polymer ?
#
loop_
_entity_poly.entity_id
_entity_poly.type
_entity_poly.pdbx_seq_one_letter_code
_entity_poly.pdbx_strand_id
1 'polypeptide(L)'
;MTAQRIETARKTIPNASKYEIDADGFVYRKSTRLMNNETRDMRRLRLSRLNGRWSALVYTDNGKQWRFDPERLARSLFHAPDPVLTYEDIMNNFKTRPVEGFPRYVVTPYGAIYCIDPPKRGKNAGACYLVHETLKRGRAFVTLRDYDGSRKLLKVDNVVKRAWEY
;
A
#
# COMPACT_ATOMS: atom_id res chain seq x y z
N MET A 1 -2.98 1.36 -31.48
CA MET A 1 -1.93 1.95 -30.63
C MET A 1 -1.48 0.88 -29.64
N THR A 2 -0.36 0.24 -29.92
CA THR A 2 0.21 -0.85 -29.11
C THR A 2 0.78 -0.23 -27.85
N ALA A 3 0.22 -0.55 -26.68
CA ALA A 3 0.73 -0.10 -25.40
C ALA A 3 2.17 -0.63 -25.23
N GLN A 4 3.16 0.24 -25.45
CA GLN A 4 4.53 -0.04 -25.07
C GLN A 4 4.54 -0.24 -23.55
N ARG A 5 4.75 -1.49 -23.15
CA ARG A 5 4.87 -1.88 -21.75
C ARG A 5 6.16 -1.24 -21.26
N ILE A 6 6.06 -0.13 -20.53
CA ILE A 6 7.22 0.49 -19.85
C ILE A 6 7.90 -0.64 -19.07
N GLU A 7 9.12 -1.00 -19.47
CA GLU A 7 9.92 -1.96 -18.71
C GLU A 7 10.35 -1.28 -17.42
N THR A 8 9.51 -1.41 -16.39
CA THR A 8 9.86 -0.94 -15.05
C THR A 8 11.15 -1.63 -14.61
N ALA A 9 12.14 -0.86 -14.16
CA ALA A 9 13.39 -1.40 -13.65
C ALA A 9 13.12 -2.40 -12.51
N ARG A 10 13.69 -3.60 -12.59
CA ARG A 10 13.52 -4.69 -11.62
C ARG A 10 14.84 -5.05 -10.97
N LYS A 11 14.79 -5.44 -9.70
CA LYS A 11 15.94 -5.94 -8.93
C LYS A 11 15.68 -7.35 -8.45
N THR A 12 16.73 -8.18 -8.40
CA THR A 12 16.63 -9.54 -7.84
C THR A 12 16.41 -9.46 -6.33
N ILE A 13 15.52 -10.29 -5.81
CA ILE A 13 15.24 -10.35 -4.37
C ILE A 13 16.42 -11.05 -3.64
N PRO A 14 16.97 -10.45 -2.57
CA PRO A 14 18.02 -11.08 -1.78
C PRO A 14 17.60 -12.46 -1.25
N ASN A 15 18.48 -13.46 -1.35
CA ASN A 15 18.25 -14.84 -0.93
C ASN A 15 17.11 -15.58 -1.65
N ALA A 16 16.55 -15.00 -2.72
CA ALA A 16 15.49 -15.60 -3.52
C ALA A 16 15.72 -15.28 -5.02
N SER A 17 16.82 -15.79 -5.57
CA SER A 17 17.32 -15.51 -6.94
C SER A 17 16.31 -15.77 -8.07
N LYS A 18 15.33 -16.65 -7.82
CA LYS A 18 14.21 -16.99 -8.71
C LYS A 18 13.16 -15.87 -8.82
N TYR A 19 13.31 -14.80 -8.06
CA TYR A 19 12.33 -13.73 -7.96
C TYR A 19 12.95 -12.36 -8.20
N GLU A 20 12.17 -11.47 -8.77
CA GLU A 20 12.49 -10.05 -8.93
C GLU A 20 11.39 -9.19 -8.35
N ILE A 21 11.73 -7.94 -8.06
CA ILE A 21 10.80 -6.93 -7.56
C ILE A 21 11.05 -5.61 -8.31
N ASP A 22 9.97 -4.89 -8.63
CA ASP A 22 10.07 -3.54 -9.19
C ASP A 22 9.97 -2.46 -8.10
N ALA A 23 10.11 -1.19 -8.51
CA ALA A 23 10.06 -0.04 -7.60
C ALA A 23 8.70 0.10 -6.89
N ASP A 24 7.62 -0.40 -7.50
CA ASP A 24 6.26 -0.35 -6.97
C ASP A 24 5.97 -1.49 -5.97
N GLY A 25 6.91 -2.42 -5.77
CA GLY A 25 6.74 -3.55 -4.86
C GLY A 25 5.99 -4.73 -5.48
N PHE A 26 5.84 -4.79 -6.81
CA PHE A 26 5.35 -5.99 -7.46
C PHE A 26 6.45 -7.04 -7.58
N VAL A 27 6.13 -8.25 -7.13
CA VAL A 27 7.06 -9.38 -7.15
C VAL A 27 6.77 -10.26 -8.36
N TYR A 28 7.81 -10.68 -9.04
CA TYR A 28 7.77 -11.51 -10.24
C TYR A 28 8.58 -12.78 -10.02
N ARG A 29 8.06 -13.92 -10.49
CA ARG A 29 8.82 -15.16 -10.58
C ARG A 29 9.46 -15.22 -11.96
N LYS A 30 10.78 -15.42 -12.00
CA LYS A 30 11.51 -15.73 -13.24
C LYS A 30 11.01 -17.08 -13.75
N SER A 31 10.47 -17.13 -14.96
CA SER A 31 10.28 -18.39 -15.67
C SER A 31 11.55 -18.72 -16.43
N THR A 32 12.02 -19.95 -16.30
CA THR A 32 13.17 -20.49 -17.04
C THR A 32 12.77 -21.14 -18.37
N ARG A 33 11.50 -21.02 -18.80
CA ARG A 33 11.12 -21.49 -20.14
C ARG A 33 11.70 -20.54 -21.19
N LEU A 34 12.88 -20.88 -21.69
CA LEU A 34 13.44 -20.37 -22.94
C LEU A 34 12.53 -20.86 -24.07
N MET A 35 11.50 -20.08 -24.42
CA MET A 35 10.92 -20.15 -25.75
C MET A 35 11.67 -19.14 -26.61
N ASN A 36 12.53 -19.65 -27.48
CA ASN A 36 13.00 -19.00 -28.70
C ASN A 36 13.51 -17.56 -28.50
N ASN A 37 14.54 -17.40 -27.67
CA ASN A 37 15.41 -16.22 -27.58
C ASN A 37 14.79 -14.82 -27.33
N GLU A 38 13.48 -14.65 -27.16
CA GLU A 38 12.93 -13.28 -27.10
C GLU A 38 11.95 -12.95 -25.98
N THR A 39 11.50 -13.87 -25.13
CA THR A 39 10.58 -13.45 -24.04
C THR A 39 10.80 -14.19 -22.72
N ARG A 40 11.34 -13.49 -21.71
CA ARG A 40 11.24 -13.91 -20.30
C ARG A 40 9.78 -13.79 -19.86
N ASP A 41 9.04 -14.88 -19.91
CA ASP A 41 7.69 -14.92 -19.33
C ASP A 41 7.77 -14.82 -17.81
N MET A 42 7.69 -13.61 -17.26
CA MET A 42 7.74 -13.40 -15.82
C MET A 42 6.33 -13.36 -15.24
N ARG A 43 6.02 -14.32 -14.38
CA ARG A 43 4.70 -14.38 -13.73
C ARG A 43 4.70 -13.49 -12.49
N ARG A 44 3.87 -12.43 -12.50
CA ARG A 44 3.61 -11.62 -11.31
C ARG A 44 2.97 -12.47 -10.22
N LEU A 45 3.49 -12.37 -9.01
CA LEU A 45 2.94 -13.03 -7.84
C LEU A 45 1.75 -12.25 -7.29
N ARG A 46 0.77 -13.00 -6.78
CA ARG A 46 -0.35 -12.45 -6.03
C ARG A 46 0.12 -12.13 -4.62
N LEU A 47 -0.08 -10.88 -4.19
CA LEU A 47 0.15 -10.47 -2.81
C LEU A 47 -1.01 -10.92 -1.91
N SER A 48 -0.70 -11.19 -0.65
CA SER A 48 -1.66 -11.56 0.38
C SER A 48 -1.70 -10.48 1.47
N ARG A 49 -2.85 -10.25 2.10
CA ARG A 49 -2.92 -9.39 3.29
C ARG A 49 -2.63 -10.20 4.55
N LEU A 50 -1.66 -9.75 5.33
CA LEU A 50 -1.32 -10.29 6.64
C LEU A 50 -1.21 -9.14 7.65
N ASN A 51 -1.96 -9.21 8.76
CA ASN A 51 -1.94 -8.17 9.81
C ASN A 51 -2.15 -6.74 9.26
N GLY A 52 -2.99 -6.58 8.24
CA GLY A 52 -3.27 -5.30 7.60
C GLY A 52 -2.19 -4.79 6.63
N ARG A 53 -1.15 -5.58 6.35
CA ARG A 53 -0.08 -5.24 5.39
C ARG A 53 -0.08 -6.18 4.20
N TRP A 54 0.30 -5.66 3.04
CA TRP A 54 0.57 -6.50 1.87
C TRP A 54 1.83 -7.33 2.12
N SER A 55 1.79 -8.59 1.71
CA SER A 55 2.88 -9.51 1.92
C SER A 55 3.04 -10.45 0.73
N ALA A 56 4.29 -10.58 0.30
CA ALA A 56 4.72 -11.51 -0.72
C ALA A 56 5.28 -12.78 -0.06
N LEU A 57 4.92 -13.94 -0.60
CA LEU A 57 5.50 -15.22 -0.22
C LEU A 57 6.40 -15.69 -1.37
N VAL A 58 7.68 -15.91 -1.09
CA VAL A 58 8.66 -16.43 -2.04
C VAL A 58 9.36 -17.65 -1.45
N TYR A 59 10.05 -18.39 -2.30
CA TYR A 59 10.95 -19.44 -1.87
C TYR A 59 12.39 -18.92 -1.95
N THR A 60 13.11 -19.05 -0.86
CA THR A 60 14.54 -18.77 -0.82
C THR A 60 15.32 -19.76 -1.68
N ASP A 61 16.57 -19.44 -1.97
CA ASP A 61 17.46 -20.32 -2.73
C ASP A 61 17.68 -21.67 -2.04
N ASN A 62 17.56 -21.69 -0.70
CA ASN A 62 17.61 -22.90 0.13
C ASN A 62 16.26 -23.66 0.20
N GLY A 63 15.27 -23.27 -0.61
CA GLY A 63 13.95 -23.92 -0.66
C GLY A 63 13.02 -23.58 0.51
N LYS A 64 13.44 -22.77 1.49
CA LYS A 64 12.57 -22.33 2.59
C LYS A 64 11.61 -21.24 2.12
N GLN A 65 10.37 -21.29 2.58
CA GLN A 65 9.41 -20.21 2.38
C GLN A 65 9.83 -18.97 3.18
N TRP A 66 9.84 -17.82 2.51
CA TRP A 66 10.11 -16.53 3.12
C TRP A 66 9.00 -15.55 2.76
N ARG A 67 8.48 -14.89 3.79
CA ARG A 67 7.39 -13.93 3.67
C ARG A 67 7.89 -12.56 4.13
N PHE A 68 7.63 -11.54 3.31
CA PHE A 68 8.10 -10.18 3.57
C PHE A 68 7.09 -9.14 3.09
N ASP A 69 7.32 -7.89 3.48
CA ASP A 69 6.59 -6.71 3.02
C ASP A 69 7.26 -6.21 1.73
N PRO A 70 6.61 -6.35 0.56
CA PRO A 70 7.24 -6.09 -0.71
C PRO A 70 7.44 -4.60 -0.98
N GLU A 71 6.56 -3.73 -0.47
CA GLU A 71 6.76 -2.29 -0.58
C GLU A 71 8.02 -1.87 0.18
N ARG A 72 8.17 -2.37 1.41
CA ARG A 72 9.36 -2.09 2.22
C ARG A 72 10.64 -2.61 1.56
N LEU A 73 10.60 -3.81 0.98
CA LEU A 73 11.75 -4.38 0.28
C LEU A 73 12.09 -3.58 -0.98
N ALA A 74 11.10 -3.18 -1.77
CA ALA A 74 11.31 -2.36 -2.96
C ALA A 74 11.96 -1.03 -2.59
N ARG A 75 11.48 -0.32 -1.57
CA ARG A 75 12.11 0.93 -1.10
C ARG A 75 13.57 0.73 -0.74
N SER A 76 13.86 -0.32 0.05
CA SER A 76 15.24 -0.65 0.43
C SER A 76 16.13 -0.96 -0.77
N LEU A 77 15.61 -1.62 -1.80
CA LEU A 77 16.38 -2.00 -2.98
C LEU A 77 16.54 -0.86 -3.97
N PHE A 78 15.55 0.00 -4.14
CA PHE A 78 15.55 1.10 -5.11
C PHE A 78 16.02 2.43 -4.51
N HIS A 79 16.40 2.46 -3.23
CA HIS A 79 16.74 3.69 -2.50
C HIS A 79 15.66 4.77 -2.63
N ALA A 80 14.40 4.35 -2.81
CA ALA A 80 13.30 5.28 -2.84
C ALA A 80 13.16 5.87 -1.43
N PRO A 81 13.06 7.21 -1.30
CA PRO A 81 12.80 7.81 0.00
C PRO A 81 11.52 7.20 0.55
N ASP A 82 11.45 7.01 1.87
CA ASP A 82 10.17 6.69 2.48
C ASP A 82 9.18 7.79 2.07
N PRO A 83 7.99 7.43 1.54
CA PRO A 83 6.97 8.42 1.29
C PRO A 83 6.61 9.03 2.64
N VAL A 84 7.20 10.19 2.94
CA VAL A 84 6.78 11.02 4.05
C VAL A 84 5.43 11.55 3.61
N LEU A 85 4.37 10.96 4.15
CA LEU A 85 3.03 11.54 4.05
C LEU A 85 3.09 12.87 4.80
N THR A 86 3.43 13.96 4.11
CA THR A 86 3.30 15.31 4.67
C THR A 86 1.85 15.76 4.54
N TYR A 87 1.47 16.73 5.38
CA TYR A 87 0.17 17.39 5.26
C TYR A 87 -0.03 17.96 3.85
N GLU A 88 1.00 18.64 3.33
CA GLU A 88 0.98 19.31 2.03
C GLU A 88 0.82 18.28 0.89
N ASP A 89 1.56 17.17 0.92
CA ASP A 89 1.43 16.12 -0.09
C ASP A 89 0.02 15.51 -0.09
N ILE A 90 -0.54 15.26 1.09
CA ILE A 90 -1.89 14.69 1.21
C ILE A 90 -2.93 15.62 0.59
N MET A 91 -2.90 16.90 0.97
CA MET A 91 -3.90 17.88 0.57
C MET A 91 -3.79 18.25 -0.91
N ASN A 92 -2.56 18.40 -1.42
CA ASN A 92 -2.32 18.89 -2.79
C ASN A 92 -2.42 17.77 -3.83
N ASN A 93 -1.92 16.56 -3.54
CA ASN A 93 -1.79 15.52 -4.56
C ASN A 93 -3.01 14.58 -4.63
N PHE A 94 -3.74 14.39 -3.53
CA PHE A 94 -4.75 13.32 -3.45
C PHE A 94 -6.21 13.81 -3.50
N LYS A 95 -6.44 15.10 -3.74
CA LYS A 95 -7.79 15.72 -3.80
C LYS A 95 -8.64 15.30 -2.60
N THR A 96 -8.27 15.74 -1.41
CA THR A 96 -8.89 15.27 -0.17
C THR A 96 -10.01 16.18 0.32
N ARG A 97 -11.01 15.62 1.01
CA ARG A 97 -12.02 16.36 1.77
C ARG A 97 -11.99 15.97 3.25
N PRO A 98 -12.31 16.88 4.17
CA PRO A 98 -12.39 16.55 5.59
C PRO A 98 -13.49 15.52 5.87
N VAL A 99 -13.25 14.64 6.83
CA VAL A 99 -14.27 13.69 7.30
C VAL A 99 -15.18 14.38 8.31
N GLU A 100 -16.47 14.42 8.03
CA GLU A 100 -17.47 15.04 8.91
C GLU A 100 -17.46 14.42 10.31
N GLY A 101 -17.35 15.27 11.34
CA GLY A 101 -17.23 14.85 12.74
C GLY A 101 -15.84 14.33 13.15
N PHE A 102 -14.88 14.27 12.22
CA PHE A 102 -13.51 13.81 12.48
C PHE A 102 -12.48 14.68 11.75
N PRO A 103 -12.30 15.95 12.16
CA PRO A 103 -11.52 16.95 11.42
C PRO A 103 -10.02 16.65 11.32
N ARG A 104 -9.51 15.71 12.13
CA ARG A 104 -8.13 15.21 12.06
C ARG A 104 -7.90 14.25 10.90
N TYR A 105 -8.95 13.92 10.17
CA TYR A 105 -8.93 12.96 9.09
C TYR A 105 -9.50 13.58 7.81
N VAL A 106 -8.91 13.17 6.69
CA VAL A 106 -9.35 13.53 5.35
C VAL A 106 -9.54 12.28 4.51
N VAL A 107 -10.43 12.34 3.53
CA VAL A 107 -10.80 11.24 2.66
C VAL A 107 -10.68 11.63 1.19
N THR A 108 -10.15 10.72 0.38
CA THR A 108 -10.07 10.86 -1.07
C THR A 108 -11.35 10.35 -1.75
N PRO A 109 -11.61 10.68 -3.04
CA PRO A 109 -12.78 10.19 -3.76
C PRO A 109 -12.84 8.66 -3.87
N TYR A 110 -11.66 8.01 -3.87
CA TYR A 110 -11.54 6.55 -3.97
C TYR A 110 -11.51 5.85 -2.60
N GLY A 111 -11.72 6.58 -1.51
CA GLY A 111 -11.93 6.00 -0.17
C GLY A 111 -10.69 5.77 0.69
N ALA A 112 -9.52 6.31 0.30
CA ALA A 112 -8.38 6.34 1.20
C ALA A 112 -8.58 7.44 2.26
N ILE A 113 -8.36 7.11 3.52
CA ILE A 113 -8.54 8.02 4.66
C ILE A 113 -7.18 8.26 5.32
N TYR A 114 -6.76 9.52 5.39
CA TYR A 114 -5.50 9.93 6.00
C TYR A 114 -5.75 10.66 7.32
N CYS A 115 -4.90 10.44 8.31
CA CYS A 115 -4.81 11.28 9.49
C CYS A 115 -3.79 12.39 9.24
N ILE A 116 -4.26 13.63 9.20
CA ILE A 116 -3.46 14.83 8.91
C ILE A 116 -3.00 15.57 10.17
N ASP A 117 -3.66 15.32 11.29
CA ASP A 117 -3.30 15.85 12.60
C ASP A 117 -3.09 14.68 13.58
N PRO A 118 -1.93 14.02 13.56
CA PRO A 118 -1.64 12.86 14.41
C PRO A 118 -1.47 13.24 15.89
N PRO A 119 -1.70 12.31 16.84
CA PRO A 119 -1.56 12.60 18.26
C PRO A 119 -0.09 12.89 18.64
N LYS A 120 0.14 13.68 19.69
CA LYS A 120 1.50 13.98 20.20
C LYS A 120 2.24 12.78 20.79
N ARG A 121 1.54 11.67 21.06
CA ARG A 121 2.11 10.46 21.70
C ARG A 121 1.59 9.20 21.02
N GLY A 122 2.42 8.15 20.97
CA GLY A 122 2.09 6.83 20.43
C GLY A 122 2.85 6.48 19.15
N LYS A 123 2.50 5.33 18.56
CA LYS A 123 3.22 4.73 17.41
C LYS A 123 3.25 5.62 16.15
N ASN A 124 2.23 6.44 15.94
CA ASN A 124 2.12 7.33 14.79
C ASN A 124 2.22 8.80 15.21
N ALA A 125 2.95 9.09 16.29
CA ALA A 125 3.03 10.45 16.80
C ALA A 125 3.83 11.36 15.84
N GLY A 126 3.29 12.55 15.56
CA GLY A 126 3.97 13.59 14.78
C GLY A 126 4.10 13.33 13.27
N ALA A 127 3.57 12.22 12.73
CA ALA A 127 3.61 11.92 11.31
C ALA A 127 2.21 11.64 10.76
N CYS A 128 1.84 12.24 9.62
CA CYS A 128 0.57 11.89 8.96
C CYS A 128 0.63 10.44 8.49
N TYR A 129 -0.51 9.77 8.47
CA TYR A 129 -0.55 8.35 8.11
C TYR A 129 -1.87 7.97 7.46
N LEU A 130 -1.80 6.97 6.58
CA LEU A 130 -2.99 6.31 6.04
C LEU A 130 -3.66 5.47 7.14
N VAL A 131 -4.96 5.68 7.35
CA VAL A 131 -5.76 4.89 8.28
C VAL A 131 -6.02 3.52 7.67
N HIS A 132 -5.62 2.47 8.37
CA HIS A 132 -5.85 1.10 7.91
C HIS A 132 -7.33 0.72 7.99
N GLU A 133 -7.86 0.25 6.86
CA GLU A 133 -9.17 -0.36 6.78
C GLU A 133 -9.16 -1.81 7.26
N THR A 134 -10.26 -2.22 7.88
CA THR A 134 -10.59 -3.59 8.23
C THR A 134 -11.75 -4.05 7.36
N LEU A 135 -11.60 -5.19 6.71
CA LEU A 135 -12.68 -5.80 5.93
C LEU A 135 -13.56 -6.66 6.83
N LYS A 136 -14.87 -6.39 6.85
CA LYS A 136 -15.88 -7.23 7.51
C LYS A 136 -16.99 -7.54 6.52
N ARG A 137 -17.24 -8.84 6.26
CA ARG A 137 -18.27 -9.32 5.33
C ARG A 137 -18.20 -8.64 3.95
N GLY A 138 -16.99 -8.52 3.40
CA GLY A 138 -16.74 -7.88 2.09
C GLY A 138 -16.86 -6.36 2.06
N ARG A 139 -17.07 -5.70 3.20
CA ARG A 139 -17.18 -4.23 3.30
C ARG A 139 -15.99 -3.66 4.06
N ALA A 140 -15.46 -2.54 3.60
CA ALA A 140 -14.37 -1.82 4.24
C ALA A 140 -14.86 -0.93 5.39
N PHE A 141 -14.20 -1.03 6.54
CA PHE A 141 -14.45 -0.23 7.72
C PHE A 141 -13.17 0.40 8.24
N VAL A 142 -13.26 1.60 8.79
CA VAL A 142 -12.16 2.29 9.48
C VAL A 142 -12.55 2.64 10.90
N THR A 143 -11.58 2.67 11.80
CA THR A 143 -11.78 3.18 13.16
C THR A 143 -11.15 4.56 13.26
N LEU A 144 -11.99 5.59 13.40
CA LEU A 144 -11.55 6.97 13.56
C LEU A 144 -11.66 7.37 15.04
N ARG A 145 -10.78 8.28 15.45
CA ARG A 145 -10.81 8.87 16.79
C ARG A 145 -11.40 10.26 16.75
N ASP A 146 -12.40 10.49 17.57
CA ASP A 146 -12.98 11.81 17.76
C ASP A 146 -12.07 12.64 18.71
N TYR A 147 -12.34 13.94 18.87
CA TYR A 147 -11.51 14.82 19.71
C TYR A 147 -11.54 14.43 21.19
N ASP A 148 -12.66 13.90 21.66
CA ASP A 148 -12.84 13.36 23.02
C ASP A 148 -12.05 12.04 23.26
N GLY A 149 -11.37 11.52 22.23
CA GLY A 149 -10.63 10.26 22.28
C GLY A 149 -11.49 9.02 22.06
N SER A 150 -12.80 9.16 21.88
CA SER A 150 -13.71 8.07 21.55
C SER A 150 -13.37 7.48 20.18
N ARG A 151 -13.59 6.18 20.03
CA ARG A 151 -13.34 5.46 18.78
C ARG A 151 -14.66 5.10 18.13
N LYS A 152 -14.83 5.47 16.86
CA LYS A 152 -16.01 5.12 16.06
C LYS A 152 -15.60 4.27 14.87
N LEU A 153 -16.29 3.15 14.69
CA LEU A 153 -16.13 2.28 13.52
C LEU A 153 -17.09 2.76 12.43
N LEU A 154 -16.53 3.21 11.31
CA LEU A 154 -17.29 3.74 10.18
C LEU A 154 -17.07 2.89 8.94
N LYS A 155 -18.12 2.75 8.13
CA LYS A 155 -18.00 2.13 6.79
C LYS A 155 -17.36 3.14 5.84
N VAL A 156 -16.33 2.75 5.10
CA VAL A 156 -15.58 3.64 4.19
C VAL A 156 -16.52 4.27 3.15
N ASP A 157 -17.39 3.49 2.51
CA ASP A 157 -18.40 4.02 1.58
C ASP A 157 -19.21 5.19 2.16
N ASN A 158 -19.63 5.07 3.43
CA ASN A 158 -20.46 6.10 4.05
C ASN A 158 -19.65 7.37 4.30
N VAL A 159 -18.37 7.23 4.65
CA VAL A 159 -17.45 8.35 4.82
C VAL A 159 -17.25 9.08 3.49
N VAL A 160 -17.01 8.34 2.41
CA VAL A 160 -16.86 8.91 1.06
C VAL A 160 -18.14 9.61 0.62
N LYS A 161 -19.30 8.95 0.74
CA LYS A 161 -20.60 9.53 0.36
C LYS A 161 -20.90 10.84 1.07
N ARG A 162 -20.65 10.90 2.38
CA ARG A 162 -20.85 12.14 3.15
C ARG A 162 -19.89 13.25 2.74
N ALA A 163 -18.63 12.92 2.51
CA ALA A 163 -17.63 13.92 2.13
C ALA A 163 -17.82 14.44 0.69
N TRP A 164 -18.31 13.61 -0.22
CA TRP A 164 -18.37 13.91 -1.66
C TRP A 164 -19.77 14.05 -2.25
N GLU A 165 -20.82 13.93 -1.44
CA GLU A 165 -22.23 14.08 -1.84
C GLU A 165 -22.67 13.09 -2.95
N TYR A 166 -22.19 11.84 -2.85
CA TYR A 166 -22.59 10.72 -3.74
C TYR A 166 -23.80 9.92 -3.24
#